data_AF-A0A9X0B4K5-F1
#
_entry.id   AF-A0A9X0B4K5-F1
#
_cell.length_a   1.000
_cell.length_b   1.000
_cell.length_c   1.000
_cell.angle_alpha   90.00
_cell.angle_beta   90.00
_cell.angle_gamma   90.00
#
_symmetry.space_group_name_H-M   'P 1'
#
loop_
_entity.id
_entity.type
_entity.pdbx_description
1 polymer ?
#
loop_
_entity_poly.entity_id
_entity_poly.type
_entity_poly.pdbx_seq_one_letter_code
_entity_poly.pdbx_strand_id
1 'polypeptide(L)'
;MAVCSLVSGRARDGALYSNRWHREELLEPPSEAFYAAAKDALPRDLAAAKGMNYMRACAILAIASIQNGHIKNMQKYSGIYHTLTSMEGLHDEKLWPKDISPIETEERRRLVRTRA
;
A
#
# COMPACT_ATOMS: atom_id res chain seq x y z
N MET A 1 -5.55 -1.77 -8.05
CA MET A 1 -5.04 -0.52 -8.68
C MET A 1 -3.74 -0.01 -8.06
N ALA A 2 -3.61 0.16 -6.74
CA ALA A 2 -2.35 0.67 -6.14
C ALA A 2 -1.11 -0.17 -6.48
N VAL A 3 -1.22 -1.51 -6.41
CA VAL A 3 -0.15 -2.43 -6.84
C VAL A 3 0.15 -2.28 -8.33
N CYS A 4 -0.88 -2.19 -9.18
CA CYS A 4 -0.72 -2.01 -10.63
C CYS A 4 0.05 -0.73 -10.96
N SER A 5 -0.23 0.37 -10.24
CA SER A 5 0.53 1.63 -10.37
C SER A 5 2.01 1.43 -10.04
N LEU A 6 2.30 0.79 -8.89
CA LEU A 6 3.66 0.50 -8.45
C LEU A 6 4.42 -0.39 -9.45
N VAL A 7 3.76 -1.44 -9.95
CA VAL A 7 4.38 -2.42 -10.86
C VAL A 7 4.58 -1.82 -12.25
N SER A 8 3.60 -1.10 -12.79
CA SER A 8 3.72 -0.40 -14.07
C SER A 8 4.83 0.66 -14.01
N GLY A 9 4.97 1.38 -12.89
CA GLY A 9 6.09 2.30 -12.67
C GLY A 9 7.45 1.59 -12.70
N ARG A 10 7.57 0.43 -12.05
CA ARG A 10 8.80 -0.38 -12.09
C ARG A 10 9.10 -0.96 -13.49
N ALA A 11 8.07 -1.37 -14.22
CA ALA A 11 8.22 -1.82 -15.61
C ALA A 11 8.68 -0.67 -16.53
N ARG A 12 8.17 0.55 -16.30
CA ARG A 12 8.65 1.78 -16.96
C ARG A 12 10.12 2.04 -16.65
N ASP A 13 10.55 1.87 -15.42
CA ASP A 13 11.94 2.08 -15.01
C ASP A 13 12.89 0.95 -15.47
N GLY A 14 12.36 -0.07 -16.18
CA GLY A 14 13.16 -1.18 -16.71
C GLY A 14 13.53 -2.22 -15.66
N ALA A 15 12.91 -2.19 -14.47
CA ALA A 15 13.14 -3.15 -13.38
C ALA A 15 12.40 -4.48 -13.62
N LEU A 16 12.57 -5.06 -14.81
CA LEU A 16 12.00 -6.36 -15.19
C LEU A 16 13.05 -7.45 -14.96
N TYR A 17 12.68 -8.48 -14.18
CA TYR A 17 13.61 -9.56 -13.80
C TYR A 17 13.89 -10.52 -14.97
N SER A 18 13.05 -10.53 -16.00
CA SER A 18 13.21 -11.40 -17.16
C SER A 18 12.66 -10.74 -18.43
N ASN A 19 13.26 -11.09 -19.57
CA ASN A 19 12.83 -10.64 -20.90
C ASN A 19 11.56 -11.37 -21.41
N ARG A 20 10.92 -12.18 -20.55
CA ARG A 20 9.68 -12.89 -20.90
C ARG A 20 8.48 -11.95 -20.99
N TRP A 21 8.55 -10.83 -20.27
CA TRP A 21 7.46 -9.87 -20.18
C TRP A 21 7.60 -8.81 -21.27
N HIS A 22 6.54 -8.61 -22.04
CA HIS A 22 6.50 -7.61 -23.09
C HIS A 22 6.29 -6.25 -22.44
N ARG A 23 7.36 -5.45 -22.37
CA ARG A 23 7.37 -4.16 -21.65
C ARG A 23 6.27 -3.23 -22.16
N GLU A 24 6.05 -3.20 -23.46
CA GLU A 24 5.04 -2.36 -24.12
C GLU A 24 3.62 -2.66 -23.63
N GLU A 25 3.28 -3.93 -23.41
CA GLU A 25 1.98 -4.34 -22.87
C GLU A 25 1.80 -3.95 -21.39
N LEU A 26 2.90 -3.86 -20.63
CA LEU A 26 2.88 -3.49 -19.21
C LEU A 26 2.82 -1.97 -18.98
N LEU A 27 3.06 -1.18 -20.03
CA LEU A 27 3.03 0.29 -19.98
C LEU A 27 1.64 0.86 -20.31
N GLU A 28 0.76 0.05 -20.89
CA GLU A 28 -0.61 0.42 -21.24
C GLU A 28 -1.60 -0.36 -20.36
N PRO A 29 -2.33 0.28 -19.43
CA PRO A 29 -2.40 1.71 -19.10
C PRO A 29 -1.19 2.24 -18.30
N PRO A 30 -0.93 3.56 -18.34
CA PRO A 30 0.18 4.18 -17.61
C PRO A 30 0.01 4.08 -16.09
N SER A 31 1.14 4.03 -15.37
CA SER A 31 1.20 3.97 -13.90
C SER A 31 0.35 5.05 -13.22
N GLU A 32 0.29 6.25 -13.82
CA GLU A 32 -0.45 7.42 -13.37
C GLU A 32 -1.97 7.18 -13.41
N ALA A 33 -2.48 6.46 -14.41
CA ALA A 33 -3.90 6.11 -14.50
C ALA A 33 -4.31 5.15 -13.37
N PHE A 34 -3.48 4.13 -13.11
CA PHE A 34 -3.66 3.24 -11.98
C PHE A 34 -3.56 3.96 -10.63
N TYR A 35 -2.67 4.96 -10.54
CA TYR A 35 -2.50 5.77 -9.34
C TYR A 35 -3.76 6.61 -9.07
N ALA A 36 -4.31 7.28 -10.09
CA ALA A 36 -5.55 8.05 -9.99
C ALA A 36 -6.73 7.17 -9.56
N ALA A 37 -6.93 6.03 -10.24
CA ALA A 37 -7.99 5.08 -9.89
C ALA A 37 -7.84 4.54 -8.45
N ALA A 38 -6.62 4.29 -7.99
CA ALA A 38 -6.37 3.88 -6.62
C ALA A 38 -6.72 4.98 -5.60
N LYS A 39 -6.47 6.25 -5.94
CA LYS A 39 -6.85 7.39 -5.08
C LYS A 39 -8.36 7.57 -4.99
N ASP A 40 -9.06 7.41 -6.10
CA ASP A 40 -10.52 7.56 -6.14
C ASP A 40 -11.24 6.42 -5.41
N ALA A 41 -10.66 5.22 -5.41
CA ALA A 41 -11.19 4.07 -4.69
C ALA A 41 -10.97 4.13 -3.17
N LEU A 42 -10.09 5.00 -2.68
CA LEU A 42 -9.84 5.11 -1.24
C LEU A 42 -10.95 5.93 -0.55
N PRO A 43 -11.57 5.41 0.53
CA PRO A 43 -12.47 6.20 1.35
C PRO A 43 -11.79 7.49 1.82
N ARG A 44 -12.51 8.61 1.61
CA ARG A 44 -12.08 9.96 2.01
C ARG A 44 -12.17 10.16 3.52
N ASP A 45 -13.06 9.41 4.17
CA ASP A 45 -13.22 9.39 5.62
C ASP A 45 -12.30 8.33 6.24
N LEU A 46 -11.34 8.80 7.04
CA LEU A 46 -10.39 7.97 7.78
C LEU A 46 -11.07 7.15 8.88
N ALA A 47 -12.19 7.63 9.44
CA ALA A 47 -12.93 6.89 10.45
C ALA A 47 -13.71 5.71 9.84
N ALA A 48 -14.08 5.82 8.56
CA ALA A 48 -14.69 4.75 7.78
C ALA A 48 -13.64 3.78 7.19
N ALA A 49 -12.37 4.16 7.20
CA ALA A 49 -11.26 3.36 6.68
C ALA A 49 -10.89 2.22 7.65
N LYS A 50 -11.77 1.23 7.77
CA LYS A 50 -11.51 0.03 8.56
C LYS A 50 -10.84 -1.05 7.72
N GLY A 51 -9.80 -1.66 8.27
CA GLY A 51 -9.22 -2.90 7.76
C GLY A 51 -7.82 -2.77 7.15
N MET A 52 -7.09 -3.89 7.19
CA MET A 52 -5.69 -3.97 6.77
C MET A 52 -5.47 -3.64 5.29
N ASN A 53 -6.47 -3.87 4.44
CA ASN A 53 -6.36 -3.59 3.01
C ASN A 53 -6.25 -2.10 2.71
N TYR A 54 -6.89 -1.24 3.50
CA TYR A 54 -6.74 0.22 3.37
C TYR A 54 -5.32 0.65 3.77
N MET A 55 -4.83 0.17 4.91
CA MET A 55 -3.45 0.44 5.35
C MET A 55 -2.42 -0.01 4.31
N ARG A 56 -2.58 -1.23 3.77
CA ARG A 56 -1.75 -1.73 2.66
C ARG A 56 -1.81 -0.82 1.44
N ALA A 57 -3.00 -0.37 1.05
CA ALA A 57 -3.16 0.53 -0.08
C ALA A 57 -2.45 1.88 0.15
N CYS A 58 -2.55 2.47 1.35
CA CYS A 58 -1.79 3.67 1.72
C CYS A 58 -0.28 3.45 1.66
N ALA A 59 0.22 2.35 2.24
CA ALA A 59 1.63 2.01 2.18
C ALA A 59 2.13 1.86 0.73
N ILE A 60 1.39 1.15 -0.11
CA ILE A 60 1.72 0.96 -1.53
C ILE A 60 1.68 2.29 -2.29
N LEU A 61 0.70 3.15 -2.05
CA LEU A 61 0.64 4.47 -2.67
C LEU A 61 1.76 5.39 -2.20
N ALA A 62 2.22 5.28 -0.96
CA ALA A 62 3.39 6.01 -0.48
C ALA A 62 4.63 5.59 -1.29
N ILE A 63 4.83 4.28 -1.51
CA ILE A 63 5.94 3.76 -2.31
C ILE A 63 5.81 4.15 -3.79
N ALA A 64 4.61 4.06 -4.38
CA ALA A 64 4.38 4.51 -5.75
C ALA A 64 4.62 6.02 -5.91
N SER A 65 4.30 6.81 -4.87
CA SER A 65 4.62 8.23 -4.83
C SER A 65 6.12 8.50 -4.77
N ILE A 66 6.92 7.65 -4.12
CA ILE A 66 8.39 7.73 -4.14
C ILE A 66 8.91 7.49 -5.55
N GLN A 67 8.44 6.44 -6.22
CA GLN A 67 8.85 6.10 -7.59
C GLN A 67 8.58 7.24 -8.58
N ASN A 68 7.43 7.90 -8.44
CA ASN A 68 7.03 9.01 -9.30
C ASN A 68 7.56 10.38 -8.82
N GLY A 69 8.40 10.44 -7.77
CA GLY A 69 8.96 11.70 -7.26
C GLY A 69 7.97 12.60 -6.51
N HIS A 70 6.78 12.11 -6.19
CA HIS A 70 5.71 12.85 -5.53
C HIS A 70 5.87 12.87 -3.99
N ILE A 71 6.90 13.58 -3.48
CA ILE A 71 7.26 13.59 -2.05
C ILE A 71 6.11 14.02 -1.13
N LYS A 72 5.31 15.02 -1.53
CA LYS A 72 4.14 15.48 -0.75
C LYS A 72 3.09 14.38 -0.58
N ASN A 73 2.80 13.64 -1.65
CA ASN A 73 1.84 12.54 -1.60
C ASN A 73 2.40 11.36 -0.80
N MET A 74 3.70 11.10 -0.91
CA MET A 74 4.38 10.10 -0.07
C MET A 74 4.17 10.40 1.41
N GLN A 75 4.47 11.63 1.85
CA GLN A 75 4.31 12.03 3.26
C GLN A 75 2.86 11.92 3.71
N LYS A 76 1.90 12.32 2.87
CA LYS A 76 0.46 12.19 3.16
C LYS A 76 0.06 10.73 3.41
N TYR A 77 0.38 9.82 2.49
CA TYR A 77 -0.02 8.42 2.62
C TYR A 77 0.74 7.68 3.72
N SER A 78 2.00 8.05 3.96
CA SER A 78 2.78 7.56 5.10
C SER A 78 2.18 8.00 6.44
N GLY A 79 1.79 9.28 6.55
CA GLY A 79 1.11 9.81 7.73
C GLY A 79 -0.20 9.07 8.01
N ILE A 80 -1.05 8.93 6.99
CA ILE A 80 -2.33 8.18 7.11
C ILE A 80 -2.09 6.74 7.56
N TYR A 81 -1.11 6.06 6.98
CA TYR A 81 -0.75 4.70 7.37
C TYR A 81 -0.39 4.61 8.86
N HIS A 82 0.47 5.51 9.35
CA HIS A 82 0.86 5.54 10.75
C HIS A 82 -0.31 5.89 11.69
N THR A 83 -1.17 6.83 11.30
CA THR A 83 -2.37 7.18 12.07
C THR A 83 -3.28 5.97 12.24
N LEU A 84 -3.58 5.25 11.15
CA LEU A 84 -4.44 4.06 11.20
C LEU A 84 -3.82 2.92 12.01
N THR A 85 -2.51 2.72 11.86
CA THR A 85 -1.78 1.72 12.65
C THR A 85 -1.93 1.98 14.15
N SER A 86 -1.84 3.26 14.55
CA SER A 86 -2.02 3.67 15.95
C SER A 86 -3.47 3.60 16.41
N MET A 87 -4.45 3.94 15.56
CA MET A 87 -5.88 3.85 15.87
C MET A 87 -6.32 2.40 16.12
N GLU A 88 -5.82 1.46 15.34
CA GLU A 88 -6.14 0.02 15.44
C GLU A 88 -5.31 -0.70 16.52
N GLY A 89 -4.42 0.01 17.23
CA GLY A 89 -3.58 -0.57 18.28
C GLY A 89 -2.63 -1.67 17.77
N LEU A 90 -2.30 -1.67 16.48
CA LEU A 90 -1.53 -2.76 15.86
C LEU A 90 -0.08 -2.84 16.33
N HIS A 91 0.39 -1.84 17.09
CA HIS A 91 1.70 -1.82 17.72
C HIS A 91 1.82 -2.77 18.93
N ASP A 92 0.71 -3.20 19.52
CA ASP A 92 0.69 -4.11 20.66
C ASP A 92 -0.16 -5.34 20.34
N GLU A 93 0.48 -6.52 20.30
CA GLU A 93 -0.20 -7.79 20.05
C GLU A 93 -1.26 -8.12 21.13
N LYS A 94 -1.14 -7.55 22.33
CA LYS A 94 -2.11 -7.74 23.42
C LYS A 94 -3.44 -7.04 23.17
N LEU A 95 -3.45 -6.01 22.31
CA LEU A 95 -4.65 -5.28 21.93
C LEU A 95 -5.39 -5.96 20.77
N TRP A 96 -4.84 -7.03 20.20
CA TRP A 96 -5.46 -7.69 19.06
C TRP A 96 -6.66 -8.54 19.49
N PRO A 97 -7.72 -8.61 18.68
CA PRO A 97 -8.85 -9.50 18.94
C PRO A 97 -8.35 -10.95 19.02
N LYS A 98 -8.84 -11.71 20.00
CA LYS A 98 -8.38 -13.09 20.26
C LYS A 98 -8.91 -14.12 19.26
N ASP A 99 -9.86 -13.71 18.42
CA ASP A 99 -10.58 -14.49 17.44
C ASP A 99 -10.00 -14.38 16.01
N ILE A 100 -8.83 -13.77 15.85
CA ILE A 100 -8.17 -13.65 14.54
C ILE A 100 -7.46 -14.94 14.13
N SER A 101 -7.46 -15.21 12.83
CA SER A 101 -6.76 -16.37 12.28
C SER A 101 -5.24 -16.24 12.43
N PRO A 102 -4.49 -17.37 12.49
CA PRO A 102 -3.02 -17.33 12.49
C PRO A 102 -2.44 -16.57 11.29
N ILE A 103 -3.13 -16.59 10.15
CA ILE A 103 -2.72 -15.86 8.94
C ILE A 103 -2.82 -14.35 9.16
N GLU A 104 -3.93 -13.87 9.71
CA GLU A 104 -4.14 -12.44 9.99
C GLU A 104 -3.14 -11.92 11.04
N THR A 105 -2.79 -12.73 12.04
CA THR A 105 -1.74 -12.42 13.02
C THR A 105 -0.40 -12.17 12.33
N GLU A 106 0.03 -13.08 11.44
CA GLU A 106 1.28 -12.92 10.70
C GLU A 106 1.25 -11.74 9.73
N GLU A 107 0.09 -11.47 9.13
CA GLU A 107 -0.13 -10.32 8.27
C GLU A 107 0.02 -8.99 9.03
N ARG A 108 -0.46 -8.90 10.27
CA ARG A 108 -0.30 -7.73 11.16
C ARG A 108 1.14 -7.54 11.59
N ARG A 109 1.84 -8.63 11.97
CA ARG A 109 3.27 -8.61 12.32
C ARG A 109 4.13 -8.06 11.18
N ARG A 110 3.83 -8.45 9.94
CA ARG A 110 4.56 -7.98 8.74
C ARG A 110 4.33 -6.50 8.44
N LEU A 111 3.16 -5.96 8.79
CA LEU A 111 2.82 -4.56 8.56
C LEU A 111 3.52 -3.63 9.56
N VAL A 112 3.48 -3.96 10.84
CA VAL A 112 3.93 -3.03 11.91
C VAL A 112 5.30 -3.37 12.45
N ARG A 113 5.81 -4.57 12.14
CA ARG A 113 6.98 -5.17 12.80
C ARG A 113 6.86 -5.00 14.32
N THR A 114 5.85 -5.65 14.89
CA THR A 114 5.75 -5.80 16.35
C THR A 114 6.97 -6.59 16.83
N ARG A 115 7.78 -5.98 17.71
CA ARG A 115 8.73 -6.75 18.52
C ARG A 115 7.89 -7.48 19.57
N ALA A 116 7.94 -8.81 19.55
CA ALA A 116 7.45 -9.66 20.62
C ALA A 116 8.18 -9.36 21.94
#